data_AF-A0A3D4GTQ8-F1
#
_entry.id   AF-A0A3D4GTQ8-F1
#
_cell.length_a   1.000
_cell.length_b   1.000
_cell.length_c   1.000
_cell.angle_alpha   90.00
_cell.angle_beta   90.00
_cell.angle_gamma   90.00
#
_symmetry.space_group_name_H-M   'P 1'
#
loop_
_entity.id
_entity.type
_entity.pdbx_description
1 polymer ?
#
loop_
_entity_poly.entity_id
_entity_poly.type
_entity_poly.pdbx_seq_one_letter_code
_entity_poly.pdbx_strand_id
1 'polypeptide(L)'
;GIRFHVDNPETGKKVSTLFIQENAKRGLILSTGFFFNCAHDEAALEHTESALRESFAVIKDGLDNERVDQLLECDMQEDLFRRMVR
;
A
#
# COMPACT_ATOMS: atom_id res chain seq x y z
N GLY A 1 4.04 8.55 -7.07
CA GLY A 1 3.45 7.46 -6.27
C GLY A 1 2.79 8.02 -5.02
N ILE A 2 1.98 7.21 -4.37
CA ILE A 2 1.39 7.48 -3.06
C ILE A 2 2.51 7.64 -2.03
N ARG A 3 2.38 8.63 -1.15
CA ARG A 3 3.30 8.86 -0.03
C ARG A 3 2.48 9.01 1.23
N PHE A 4 2.80 8.20 2.23
CA PHE A 4 2.17 8.30 3.56
C PHE A 4 2.98 9.27 4.41
N HIS A 5 2.34 10.37 4.80
CA HIS A 5 2.93 11.35 5.70
C HIS A 5 2.54 11.01 7.14
N VAL A 6 3.47 10.39 7.87
CA VAL A 6 3.33 10.05 9.29
C VAL A 6 4.58 10.55 10.04
N ASP A 7 4.44 10.85 11.33
CA ASP A 7 5.50 11.49 12.11
C ASP A 7 6.74 10.62 12.28
N ASN A 8 6.56 9.31 12.40
CA ASN A 8 7.64 8.35 12.59
C ASN A 8 7.98 7.62 11.26
N PRO A 9 9.23 7.73 10.75
CA PRO A 9 9.66 7.03 9.54
C PRO A 9 9.46 5.52 9.56
N GLU A 10 9.63 4.86 10.71
CA GLU A 10 9.42 3.42 10.85
C GLU A 10 7.93 3.06 10.73
N THR A 11 7.05 3.91 11.26
CA THR A 11 5.60 3.77 11.03
C THR A 11 5.27 3.95 9.55
N GLY A 12 5.97 4.86 8.85
CA GLY A 12 5.79 5.07 7.42
C GLY A 12 6.10 3.82 6.59
N LYS A 13 7.15 3.08 6.95
CA LYS A 13 7.49 1.79 6.31
C LYS A 13 6.42 0.73 6.57
N LYS A 14 5.91 0.65 7.80
CA LYS A 14 4.85 -0.31 8.19
C LYS A 14 3.56 -0.03 7.45
N VAL A 15 3.15 1.24 7.39
CA VAL A 15 1.96 1.69 6.64
C VAL A 15 2.11 1.40 5.15
N SER A 16 3.29 1.64 4.58
CA SER A 16 3.54 1.32 3.16
C SER A 16 3.48 -0.18 2.90
N THR A 17 4.02 -1.01 3.81
CA THR A 17 3.93 -2.47 3.73
C THR A 17 2.47 -2.93 3.84
N LEU A 18 1.72 -2.41 4.81
CA LEU A 18 0.31 -2.73 5.01
C LEU A 18 -0.53 -2.34 3.79
N PHE A 19 -0.25 -1.20 3.17
CA PHE A 19 -0.89 -0.78 1.93
C PHE A 19 -0.67 -1.80 0.80
N ILE A 20 0.57 -2.23 0.60
CA ILE A 20 0.91 -3.23 -0.42
C ILE A 20 0.20 -4.56 -0.13
N GLN A 21 0.28 -5.04 1.11
CA GLN A 21 -0.39 -6.26 1.56
C GLN A 21 -1.90 -6.24 1.29
N GLU A 22 -2.58 -5.19 1.74
CA GLU A 22 -4.04 -5.12 1.67
C GLU A 22 -4.54 -5.03 0.23
N ASN A 23 -3.81 -4.37 -0.67
CA ASN A 23 -4.13 -4.37 -2.09
C ASN A 23 -3.81 -5.71 -2.74
N ALA A 24 -2.70 -6.36 -2.38
CA ALA A 24 -2.35 -7.68 -2.89
C ALA A 24 -3.39 -8.76 -2.52
N LYS A 25 -3.93 -8.74 -1.29
CA LYS A 25 -5.05 -9.61 -0.86
C LYS A 25 -6.31 -9.44 -1.72
N ARG A 26 -6.48 -8.27 -2.33
CA ARG A 26 -7.61 -7.90 -3.20
C ARG A 26 -7.28 -8.08 -4.69
N GLY A 27 -6.17 -8.75 -5.01
CA GLY A 27 -5.75 -9.02 -6.38
C GLY A 27 -5.13 -7.82 -7.10
N LEU A 28 -4.78 -6.75 -6.38
CA LEU A 28 -4.12 -5.57 -6.95
C LEU A 28 -2.63 -5.56 -6.60
N ILE A 29 -1.81 -5.79 -7.62
CA ILE A 29 -0.36 -5.78 -7.48
C ILE A 29 0.16 -4.37 -7.76
N LEU A 30 0.39 -3.64 -6.67
CA LEU A 30 0.90 -2.28 -6.70
C LEU A 30 1.88 -2.10 -5.54
N SER A 31 2.91 -1.29 -5.76
CA SER A 31 3.80 -0.87 -4.68
C SER A 31 3.17 0.33 -3.98
N THR A 32 3.49 1.54 -4.43
CA THR A 32 2.90 2.79 -3.98
C THR A 32 2.67 3.68 -5.20
N GLY A 33 2.05 3.14 -6.24
CA GLY A 33 1.79 3.87 -7.47
C GLY A 33 0.88 3.09 -8.41
N PHE A 34 0.28 3.82 -9.33
CA PHE A 34 -0.61 3.27 -10.35
C PHE A 34 0.08 3.34 -11.71
N PHE A 35 0.01 2.24 -12.45
CA PHE A 35 0.53 2.13 -13.80
C PHE A 35 -0.56 1.64 -14.72
N PHE A 36 -1.55 2.52 -14.96
CA PHE A 36 -2.60 2.24 -15.92
C PHE A 36 -2.07 2.28 -17.35
N ASN A 37 -2.72 1.54 -18.22
CA ASN A 37 -2.44 1.49 -19.66
C ASN A 37 -3.76 1.28 -20.42
N CYS A 38 -3.71 1.30 -21.75
CA CYS A 38 -4.91 1.19 -22.60
C CYS A 38 -5.65 -0.16 -22.52
N ALA A 39 -5.12 -1.14 -21.79
CA ALA A 39 -5.81 -2.42 -21.55
C ALA A 39 -6.67 -2.39 -20.27
N HIS A 40 -6.53 -1.38 -19.41
CA HIS A 40 -7.41 -1.21 -18.25
C HIS A 40 -8.73 -0.59 -18.72
N ASP A 41 -9.82 -1.31 -18.49
CA ASP A 41 -11.18 -0.85 -18.75
C ASP A 41 -11.84 -0.30 -17.48
N GLU A 42 -13.10 0.13 -17.59
CA GLU A 42 -13.84 0.71 -16.48
C GLU A 42 -13.93 -0.25 -15.27
N ALA A 43 -14.14 -1.54 -15.53
CA ALA A 43 -14.22 -2.55 -14.47
C ALA A 43 -12.90 -2.67 -13.70
N ALA A 44 -11.76 -2.61 -14.39
CA ALA A 44 -10.45 -2.59 -13.75
C ALA A 44 -10.25 -1.32 -12.89
N LEU A 45 -10.77 -0.17 -13.34
CA LEU A 45 -10.71 1.08 -12.57
C LEU A 45 -11.60 1.03 -11.34
N GLU A 46 -12.84 0.56 -11.47
CA GLU A 46 -13.79 0.38 -10.37
C GLU A 46 -13.24 -0.57 -9.29
N HIS A 47 -12.69 -1.71 -9.71
CA HIS A 47 -12.04 -2.66 -8.79
C HIS A 47 -10.87 -2.01 -8.05
N THR A 48 -10.04 -1.26 -8.79
CA THR A 48 -8.90 -0.53 -8.20
C THR A 48 -9.39 0.49 -7.17
N GLU A 49 -10.41 1.28 -7.48
CA GLU A 49 -10.97 2.26 -6.54
C GLU A 49 -11.51 1.58 -5.27
N SER A 50 -12.31 0.53 -5.42
CA SER A 50 -12.93 -0.18 -4.29
C SER A 50 -11.87 -0.74 -3.34
N ALA A 51 -10.87 -1.44 -3.89
CA ALA A 51 -9.83 -2.04 -3.07
C ALA A 51 -8.93 -1.00 -2.39
N LEU A 52 -8.63 0.12 -3.07
CA LEU A 52 -7.92 1.22 -2.44
C LEU A 52 -8.70 1.79 -1.28
N ARG A 53 -10.00 2.07 -1.47
CA ARG A 53 -10.89 2.58 -0.42
C ARG A 53 -10.86 1.70 0.83
N GLU A 54 -10.95 0.38 0.64
CA GLU A 54 -10.84 -0.57 1.75
C GLU A 54 -9.46 -0.59 2.39
N SER A 55 -8.37 -0.61 1.59
CA SER A 55 -7.00 -0.61 2.11
C SER A 55 -6.70 0.65 2.94
N PHE A 56 -7.15 1.82 2.49
CA PHE A 56 -7.01 3.07 3.23
C PHE A 56 -7.86 3.08 4.51
N ALA A 57 -9.04 2.45 4.51
CA ALA A 57 -9.85 2.31 5.71
C ALA A 57 -9.13 1.44 6.78
N VAL A 58 -8.50 0.33 6.36
CA VAL A 58 -7.68 -0.52 7.26
C VAL A 58 -6.48 0.26 7.80
N ILE A 59 -5.78 1.00 6.95
CA ILE A 59 -4.63 1.83 7.36
C ILE A 59 -5.07 2.90 8.36
N LYS A 60 -6.16 3.62 8.07
CA LYS A 60 -6.71 4.64 8.96
C LYS A 60 -7.03 4.06 10.33
N ASP A 61 -7.76 2.95 10.36
CA ASP A 61 -8.12 2.27 11.60
C ASP A 61 -6.87 1.80 12.37
N GLY A 62 -5.87 1.25 11.66
CA GLY A 62 -4.59 0.86 12.23
C GLY A 62 -3.84 2.02 12.88
N LEU A 63 -3.85 3.20 12.25
CA LEU A 63 -3.21 4.41 12.77
C LEU A 63 -3.99 5.02 13.95
N ASP A 64 -5.31 5.16 13.82
CA ASP A 64 -6.17 5.74 14.85
C ASP A 64 -6.14 4.92 16.16
N ASN A 65 -5.93 3.60 16.07
CA ASN A 65 -5.93 2.67 17.19
C ASN A 65 -4.54 2.11 17.53
N GLU A 66 -3.45 2.70 17.01
CA GLU A 66 -2.06 2.29 17.28
C GLU A 66 -1.78 0.78 17.07
N ARG A 67 -2.45 0.16 16.09
CA ARG A 67 -2.44 -1.30 15.87
C ARG A 67 -1.90 -1.74 14.51
N VAL A 68 -1.20 -0.87 13.79
CA VAL A 68 -0.60 -1.18 12.48
C VAL A 68 0.23 -2.48 12.51
N ASP A 69 1.01 -2.69 13.58
CA ASP A 69 1.82 -3.91 13.74
C ASP A 69 0.99 -5.19 13.81
N GLN A 70 -0.22 -5.12 14.36
CA GLN A 70 -1.11 -6.28 14.50
C GLN A 70 -1.84 -6.60 13.18
N LEU A 71 -1.91 -5.64 12.25
CA LEU A 71 -2.56 -5.78 10.95
C LEU A 71 -1.59 -6.29 9.87
N LEU A 72 -0.29 -6.27 10.15
CA LEU A 72 0.73 -6.84 9.27
C LEU A 72 0.74 -8.37 9.39
N GLU A 73 0.59 -9.03 8.25
CA GLU A 73 0.58 -10.49 8.10
C GLU A 73 1.75 -10.97 7.23
N CYS A 74 2.59 -10.06 6.73
CA CYS A 74 3.78 -10.36 5.95
C CYS A 74 5.03 -9.66 6.51
N ASP A 75 6.19 -10.08 6.02
CA ASP A 75 7.44 -9.39 6.30
C ASP A 75 7.42 -7.96 5.76
N MET A 76 8.23 -7.10 6.38
CA MET A 76 8.38 -5.70 5.97
C MET A 76 8.84 -5.61 4.52
N GLN A 77 8.23 -4.69 3.75
CA GLN A 77 8.68 -4.44 2.40
C GLN A 77 10.09 -3.83 2.40
N GLU A 78 10.99 -4.45 1.63
CA GLU A 78 12.35 -3.98 1.44
C GLU A 78 12.58 -3.48 0.00
N ASP A 79 13.54 -2.59 -0.16
CA ASP A 79 14.01 -2.20 -1.49
C ASP A 79 14.66 -3.40 -2.18
N LEU A 80 14.09 -3.80 -3.33
CA LEU A 80 14.57 -4.94 -4.12
C LEU A 80 16.02 -4.77 -4.59
N PHE A 81 16.48 -3.52 -4.75
CA PHE A 81 17.83 -3.20 -5.20
C PHE A 81 18.26 -1.82 -4.68
N ARG A 82 19.55 -1.68 -4.38
CA ARG A 82 20.16 -0.39 -4.06
C ARG A 82 20.50 0.34 -5.34
N ARG A 83 20.33 1.66 -5.36
CA ARG A 83 20.80 2.49 -6.50
C ARG A 83 22.29 2.27 -6.69
N MET A 84 22.68 1.92 -7.92
CA MET A 84 24.08 1.73 -8.28
C MET A 84 24.87 3.05 -8.31
N VAL A 85 24.17 4.17 -8.49
CA VAL A 85 24.77 5.52 -8.56
C VAL A 85 23.81 6.53 -7.91
N ARG A 86 24.38 7.56 -7.27
CA ARG A 86 23.61 8.62 -6.60
C ARG A 86 22.96 9.55 -7.62
#